data_AF-A0A1N6UTY5-F1
#
_entry.id   AF-A0A1N6UTY5-F1
#
_cell.length_a   1.000
_cell.length_b   1.000
_cell.length_c   1.000
_cell.angle_alpha   90.00
_cell.angle_beta   90.00
_cell.angle_gamma   90.00
#
_symmetry.space_group_name_H-M   'P 1'
#
loop_
_entity.id
_entity.type
_entity.pdbx_description
1 polymer ?
#
loop_
_entity_poly.entity_id
_entity_poly.type
_entity_poly.pdbx_seq_one_letter_code
_entity_poly.pdbx_strand_id
1 'polypeptide(L)'
;MMSNGRPSGGVDNYTTMTGKMNGRLWGAGGALTSSRVLLLLLYVIIAFVLVSLFARPGYLDFVTPNHSDLYRYYLIAHERWSSADFLSPRPVMLAYLRLAGIFDAENALAVLLVVPSLVFIALTILLVERIIGHRFPLWAIGIYMFIVVGSPLYFPIAQYDFGGMLAGALSVVAVLMWLNQIEVEGGRVRLSQLVFPIVIFWLSVEAKPTYGVSIAGMAFVFDLLSRGRKGRWLTTGAVVSVIALVFIKDAVLGSKFLRLDTASDAYTLAVSPRRNIELLLFYLVSGIGVPVMVAATIASTSFIAGRHWKFILYAIACAVGATIPMALLVNREWDIYGWYSLVPVALIVVVGVIKFSEIGLNSRKLSVSGAARIAGLAGIITAVAIHAFSFAASTEWSVENQRYGKAVLSSLRLLHSQQGQKVLIAGVRGPYHPFRNTRYVLTRFPEVGKFDLILRRSERGWNNMSKELVNGVYADEAAVGGYDKVYVFGKSGSLEQVTDGPRLQEMLPAERILLLVCGITWRSIDDVVVVGRALECANEAAEYQATVSLAEDAVRRHLLSSWIYLHYGAALAEMGRLSEAQQYIKMGLDLEPNNPALAALKRNVEQR
;
A
#
# COMPACT_ATOMS: atom_id res chain seq x y z
N MET A 1 -34.84 -86.99 9.72
CA MET A 1 -34.85 -86.20 8.47
C MET A 1 -34.87 -84.73 8.87
N MET A 2 -33.71 -84.08 8.79
CA MET A 2 -33.52 -82.65 9.04
C MET A 2 -33.65 -81.91 7.71
N SER A 3 -34.40 -80.81 7.65
CA SER A 3 -34.35 -79.89 6.51
C SER A 3 -34.04 -78.46 6.96
N ASN A 4 -32.94 -77.97 6.40
CA ASN A 4 -32.30 -76.68 6.58
C ASN A 4 -33.22 -75.46 6.44
N GLY A 5 -33.24 -74.60 7.46
CA GLY A 5 -33.63 -73.20 7.35
C GLY A 5 -32.38 -72.33 7.22
N ARG A 6 -32.20 -71.66 6.06
CA ARG A 6 -31.23 -70.57 5.89
C ARG A 6 -31.88 -69.24 6.28
N PRO A 7 -31.21 -68.35 7.02
CA PRO A 7 -31.69 -66.98 7.24
C PRO A 7 -31.42 -66.13 5.99
N SER A 8 -32.47 -65.48 5.48
CA SER A 8 -32.39 -64.42 4.47
C SER A 8 -31.66 -63.20 5.04
N GLY A 9 -30.72 -62.67 4.26
CA GLY A 9 -29.80 -61.61 4.66
C GLY A 9 -30.47 -60.27 4.97
N GLY A 10 -29.94 -59.61 6.00
CA GLY A 10 -30.10 -58.18 6.21
C GLY A 10 -29.23 -57.43 5.20
N VAL A 11 -29.89 -56.71 4.29
CA VAL A 11 -29.24 -55.73 3.40
C VAL A 11 -29.57 -54.34 3.93
N ASP A 12 -28.55 -53.74 4.54
CA ASP A 12 -28.20 -52.32 4.58
C ASP A 12 -29.30 -51.26 4.33
N ASN A 13 -29.86 -50.74 5.43
CA ASN A 13 -30.62 -49.48 5.48
C ASN A 13 -29.73 -48.29 5.93
N TYR A 14 -28.53 -48.12 5.34
CA TYR A 14 -27.63 -46.98 5.67
C TYR A 14 -27.44 -45.96 4.55
N THR A 15 -28.14 -46.08 3.41
CA THR A 15 -27.95 -45.21 2.23
C THR A 15 -28.92 -44.02 2.09
N THR A 16 -29.82 -43.76 3.04
CA THR A 16 -30.86 -42.71 2.88
C THR A 16 -30.74 -41.47 3.79
N MET A 17 -29.69 -41.34 4.63
CA MET A 17 -29.50 -40.14 5.47
C MET A 17 -28.54 -39.08 4.92
N THR A 18 -27.81 -39.32 3.83
CA THR A 18 -26.94 -38.30 3.21
C THR A 18 -27.66 -37.42 2.18
N GLY A 19 -28.87 -37.79 1.74
CA GLY A 19 -29.67 -37.04 0.77
C GLY A 19 -30.45 -35.84 1.33
N LYS A 20 -30.77 -35.81 2.63
CA LYS A 20 -31.61 -34.75 3.24
C LYS A 20 -30.84 -33.59 3.88
N MET A 21 -29.53 -33.71 4.10
CA MET A 21 -28.72 -32.60 4.65
C MET A 21 -28.28 -31.57 3.60
N ASN A 22 -28.29 -31.89 2.31
CA ASN A 22 -27.89 -30.95 1.26
C ASN A 22 -28.99 -29.96 0.82
N GLY A 23 -30.25 -30.18 1.22
CA GLY A 23 -31.37 -29.32 0.84
C GLY A 23 -31.67 -28.15 1.79
N ARG A 24 -31.28 -28.25 3.07
CA ARG A 24 -31.62 -27.23 4.10
C ARG A 24 -30.53 -26.20 4.37
N LEU A 25 -29.26 -26.50 4.06
CA LEU A 25 -28.16 -25.54 4.26
C LEU A 25 -28.18 -24.35 3.28
N TRP A 26 -29.04 -24.40 2.25
CA TRP A 26 -29.12 -23.38 1.20
C TRP A 26 -30.52 -22.75 1.03
N GLY A 27 -31.53 -23.22 1.77
CA GLY A 27 -32.94 -22.83 1.59
C GLY A 27 -33.38 -21.51 2.24
N ALA A 28 -32.47 -20.81 2.91
CA ALA A 28 -32.74 -19.51 3.55
C ALA A 28 -31.79 -18.41 3.03
N GLY A 29 -31.34 -18.54 1.78
CA GLY A 29 -30.60 -17.49 1.08
C GLY A 29 -31.49 -16.29 0.81
N GLY A 30 -31.76 -15.47 1.84
CA GLY A 30 -32.44 -14.21 1.66
C GLY A 30 -31.72 -13.41 0.59
N ALA A 31 -32.43 -13.08 -0.49
CA ALA A 31 -31.90 -12.32 -1.61
C ALA A 31 -31.07 -11.13 -1.11
N LEU A 32 -29.98 -10.82 -1.79
CA LEU A 32 -29.25 -9.57 -1.56
C LEU A 32 -30.20 -8.40 -1.83
N THR A 33 -30.86 -7.92 -0.79
CA THR A 33 -31.70 -6.73 -0.88
C THR A 33 -30.79 -5.52 -0.93
N SER A 34 -31.14 -4.54 -1.77
CA SER A 34 -30.46 -3.24 -1.84
C SER A 34 -30.31 -2.60 -0.45
N SER A 35 -31.35 -2.73 0.39
CA SER A 35 -31.34 -2.25 1.78
C SER A 35 -30.21 -2.84 2.63
N ARG A 36 -29.88 -4.12 2.45
CA ARG A 36 -28.84 -4.78 3.24
C ARG A 36 -27.45 -4.32 2.83
N VAL A 37 -27.21 -4.19 1.53
CA VAL A 37 -25.93 -3.69 1.01
C VAL A 37 -25.66 -2.28 1.54
N LEU A 38 -26.68 -1.41 1.50
CA LEU A 38 -26.59 -0.05 2.02
C LEU A 38 -26.33 -0.01 3.54
N LEU A 39 -27.05 -0.83 4.32
CA LEU A 39 -26.84 -0.91 5.77
C LEU A 39 -25.44 -1.41 6.14
N LEU A 40 -24.93 -2.41 5.41
CA LEU A 40 -23.58 -2.93 5.63
C LEU A 40 -22.53 -1.88 5.27
N LEU A 41 -22.67 -1.20 4.14
CA LEU A 41 -21.77 -0.11 3.74
C LEU A 41 -21.76 1.01 4.78
N LEU A 42 -22.93 1.43 5.27
CA LEU A 42 -23.03 2.42 6.34
C LEU A 42 -22.30 1.95 7.60
N TYR A 43 -22.47 0.68 7.99
CA TYR A 43 -21.79 0.12 9.15
C TYR A 43 -20.27 0.07 8.96
N VAL A 44 -19.80 -0.34 7.78
CA VAL A 44 -18.37 -0.34 7.42
C VAL A 44 -17.80 1.08 7.46
N ILE A 45 -18.52 2.09 6.98
CA ILE A 45 -18.10 3.49 7.05
C ILE A 45 -18.00 3.96 8.50
N ILE A 46 -19.02 3.69 9.33
CA ILE A 46 -19.02 4.06 10.75
C ILE A 46 -17.85 3.37 11.47
N ALA A 47 -17.67 2.06 11.26
CA ALA A 47 -16.59 1.30 11.86
C ALA A 47 -15.22 1.79 11.39
N PHE A 48 -15.08 2.13 10.11
CA PHE A 48 -13.87 2.76 9.56
C PHE A 48 -13.56 4.06 10.31
N VAL A 49 -14.51 4.98 10.43
CA VAL A 49 -14.32 6.24 11.16
C VAL A 49 -13.92 6.00 12.61
N LEU A 50 -14.60 5.09 13.32
CA LEU A 50 -14.28 4.76 14.71
C LEU A 50 -12.88 4.15 14.85
N VAL A 51 -12.52 3.17 14.02
CA VAL A 51 -11.20 2.54 14.05
C VAL A 51 -10.11 3.57 13.77
N SER A 52 -10.31 4.44 12.78
CA SER A 52 -9.33 5.47 12.44
C SER A 52 -9.21 6.55 13.52
N LEU A 53 -10.29 6.87 14.24
CA LEU A 53 -10.25 7.82 15.37
C LEU A 53 -9.54 7.24 16.61
N PHE A 54 -9.84 5.98 16.96
CA PHE A 54 -9.42 5.41 18.25
C PHE A 54 -8.20 4.49 18.18
N ALA A 55 -8.03 3.71 17.12
CA ALA A 55 -6.91 2.78 17.02
C ALA A 55 -5.61 3.47 16.57
N ARG A 56 -5.73 4.52 15.74
CA ARG A 56 -4.60 5.22 15.12
C ARG A 56 -4.86 6.74 15.03
N PRO A 57 -4.98 7.46 16.16
CA PRO A 57 -5.18 8.90 16.14
C PRO A 57 -4.04 9.60 15.39
N GLY A 58 -4.38 10.47 14.44
CA GLY A 58 -3.42 11.18 13.59
C GLY A 58 -3.17 10.57 12.21
N TYR A 59 -3.67 9.35 11.94
CA TYR A 59 -3.62 8.71 10.61
C TYR A 59 -4.79 9.11 9.71
N LEU A 60 -5.70 9.97 10.18
CA LEU A 60 -6.94 10.33 9.49
C LEU A 60 -6.82 11.45 8.46
N ASP A 61 -5.63 12.01 8.24
CA ASP A 61 -5.48 13.11 7.28
C ASP A 61 -5.40 12.60 5.83
N PHE A 62 -6.36 11.75 5.43
CA PHE A 62 -6.47 11.19 4.07
C PHE A 62 -6.47 12.28 3.00
N VAL A 63 -6.83 13.50 3.38
CA VAL A 63 -6.81 14.70 2.55
C VAL A 63 -5.41 15.06 2.07
N THR A 64 -4.39 14.79 2.88
CA THR A 64 -3.02 15.14 2.54
C THR A 64 -2.32 14.00 1.78
N PRO A 65 -1.83 14.26 0.56
CA PRO A 65 -0.99 13.31 -0.17
C PRO A 65 0.27 12.91 0.63
N ASN A 66 0.48 11.61 0.79
CA ASN A 66 1.67 11.00 1.40
C ASN A 66 2.57 10.28 0.38
N HIS A 67 2.19 10.28 -0.91
CA HIS A 67 2.97 9.69 -2.01
C HIS A 67 2.76 10.43 -3.33
N SER A 68 3.71 10.29 -4.24
CA SER A 68 3.74 11.01 -5.51
C SER A 68 2.58 10.66 -6.44
N ASP A 69 2.10 9.41 -6.39
CA ASP A 69 0.95 8.97 -7.19
C ASP A 69 -0.34 9.71 -6.83
N LEU A 70 -0.49 10.20 -5.59
CA LEU A 70 -1.68 10.95 -5.19
C LEU A 70 -1.75 12.32 -5.86
N TYR A 71 -0.62 13.01 -6.05
CA TYR A 71 -0.58 14.24 -6.85
C TYR A 71 -0.92 13.96 -8.33
N ARG A 72 -0.55 12.79 -8.85
CA ARG A 72 -0.93 12.37 -10.22
C ARG A 72 -2.41 12.06 -10.32
N TYR A 73 -2.98 11.38 -9.33
CA TYR A 73 -4.43 11.12 -9.29
C TYR A 73 -5.22 12.41 -9.24
N TYR A 74 -4.74 13.42 -8.52
CA TYR A 74 -5.31 14.77 -8.55
C TYR A 74 -5.30 15.36 -9.96
N LEU A 75 -4.16 15.32 -10.66
CA LEU A 75 -4.10 15.81 -12.04
C LEU A 75 -5.03 15.08 -12.99
N ILE A 76 -5.01 13.75 -12.95
CA ILE A 76 -5.88 12.92 -13.78
C ILE A 76 -7.36 13.22 -13.46
N ALA A 77 -7.69 13.52 -12.21
CA ALA A 77 -9.07 13.87 -11.86
C ALA A 77 -9.51 15.20 -12.48
N HIS A 78 -8.63 16.20 -12.59
CA HIS A 78 -8.98 17.58 -12.99
C HIS A 78 -8.60 17.96 -14.43
N GLU A 79 -7.76 17.18 -15.10
CA GLU A 79 -7.48 17.36 -16.53
C GLU A 79 -8.71 16.96 -17.38
N ARG A 80 -8.74 17.41 -18.64
CA ARG A 80 -9.82 17.04 -19.57
C ARG A 80 -9.67 15.58 -20.01
N TRP A 81 -10.82 14.93 -20.26
CA TRP A 81 -10.86 13.61 -20.89
C TRP A 81 -10.09 13.61 -22.21
N SER A 82 -9.30 12.57 -22.43
CA SER A 82 -8.60 12.35 -23.69
C SER A 82 -8.89 10.95 -24.23
N SER A 83 -8.74 10.76 -25.54
CA SER A 83 -8.81 9.42 -26.14
C SER A 83 -7.72 8.48 -25.58
N ALA A 84 -6.58 9.04 -25.15
CA ALA A 84 -5.51 8.29 -24.51
C ALA A 84 -5.93 7.66 -23.17
N ASP A 85 -6.93 8.21 -22.47
CA ASP A 85 -7.44 7.63 -21.24
C ASP A 85 -8.10 6.26 -21.49
N PHE A 86 -8.76 6.08 -22.63
CA PHE A 86 -9.41 4.83 -23.02
C PHE A 86 -8.43 3.80 -23.60
N LEU A 87 -7.28 4.26 -24.11
CA LEU A 87 -6.19 3.41 -24.60
C LEU A 87 -5.16 3.08 -23.51
N SER A 88 -5.28 3.71 -22.33
CA SER A 88 -4.48 3.40 -21.15
C SER A 88 -4.61 1.92 -20.77
N PRO A 89 -3.59 1.31 -20.15
CA PRO A 89 -3.73 -0.02 -19.56
C PRO A 89 -4.72 -0.06 -18.37
N ARG A 90 -5.22 1.08 -17.89
CA ARG A 90 -6.13 1.16 -16.73
C ARG A 90 -7.34 2.08 -16.98
N PRO A 91 -8.13 1.89 -18.04
CA PRO A 91 -9.13 2.87 -18.45
C PRO A 91 -10.26 3.02 -17.42
N VAL A 92 -10.63 1.95 -16.72
CA VAL A 92 -11.68 1.99 -15.67
C VAL A 92 -11.22 2.78 -14.46
N MET A 93 -9.94 2.61 -14.07
CA MET A 93 -9.33 3.38 -12.99
C MET A 93 -9.27 4.88 -13.33
N LEU A 94 -8.88 5.22 -14.56
CA LEU A 94 -8.85 6.62 -15.01
C LEU A 94 -10.25 7.22 -15.08
N ALA A 95 -11.23 6.48 -15.60
CA ALA A 95 -12.62 6.91 -15.63
C ALA A 95 -13.15 7.21 -14.23
N TYR A 96 -12.81 6.37 -13.23
CA TYR A 96 -13.16 6.63 -11.84
C TYR A 96 -12.54 7.94 -11.33
N LEU A 97 -11.25 8.19 -11.57
CA LEU A 97 -10.59 9.43 -11.16
C LEU A 97 -11.22 10.67 -11.80
N ARG A 98 -11.52 10.61 -13.10
CA ARG A 98 -12.18 11.71 -13.83
C ARG A 98 -13.56 12.03 -13.26
N LEU A 99 -14.33 10.99 -12.90
CA LEU A 99 -15.63 11.18 -12.23
C LEU A 99 -15.45 11.74 -10.82
N ALA A 100 -14.41 11.33 -10.10
CA ALA A 100 -14.10 11.85 -8.77
C ALA A 100 -13.68 13.33 -8.80
N GLY A 101 -13.03 13.79 -9.88
CA GLY A 101 -12.65 15.19 -10.09
C GLY A 101 -13.81 16.15 -10.40
N ILE A 102 -15.04 15.64 -10.61
CA ILE A 102 -16.25 16.48 -10.68
C ILE A 102 -16.46 17.23 -9.35
N PHE A 103 -16.02 16.62 -8.25
CA PHE A 103 -15.99 17.28 -6.95
C PHE A 103 -14.71 18.11 -6.87
N ASP A 104 -14.81 19.41 -7.15
CA ASP A 104 -13.72 20.41 -7.11
C ASP A 104 -13.24 20.71 -5.67
N ALA A 105 -13.01 19.65 -4.90
CA ALA A 105 -12.54 19.68 -3.53
C ALA A 105 -11.49 18.59 -3.36
N GLU A 106 -10.25 18.99 -3.09
CA GLU A 106 -9.12 18.11 -2.83
C GLU A 106 -9.45 17.04 -1.76
N ASN A 107 -10.15 17.46 -0.71
CA ASN A 107 -10.62 16.59 0.36
C ASN A 107 -11.62 15.54 -0.16
N ALA A 108 -12.45 15.89 -1.15
CA ALA A 108 -13.40 14.96 -1.73
C ALA A 108 -12.67 13.88 -2.56
N LEU A 109 -11.68 14.24 -3.37
CA LEU A 109 -10.89 13.27 -4.12
C LEU A 109 -10.19 12.27 -3.17
N ALA A 110 -9.52 12.78 -2.14
CA ALA A 110 -8.87 11.97 -1.12
C ALA A 110 -9.81 10.93 -0.47
N VAL A 111 -11.03 11.36 -0.12
CA VAL A 111 -12.07 10.48 0.43
C VAL A 111 -12.54 9.47 -0.61
N LEU A 112 -12.76 9.90 -1.86
CA LEU A 112 -13.18 9.03 -2.95
C LEU A 112 -12.14 7.94 -3.27
N LEU A 113 -10.85 8.22 -3.12
CA LEU A 113 -9.81 7.18 -3.26
C LEU A 113 -9.93 6.04 -2.24
N VAL A 114 -10.50 6.31 -1.05
CA VAL A 114 -10.71 5.29 0.00
C VAL A 114 -12.02 4.51 -0.21
N VAL A 115 -13.00 5.05 -0.94
CA VAL A 115 -14.30 4.39 -1.16
C VAL A 115 -14.16 2.97 -1.75
N PRO A 116 -13.32 2.73 -2.79
CA PRO A 116 -13.11 1.39 -3.33
C PRO A 116 -12.66 0.35 -2.29
N SER A 117 -11.82 0.72 -1.32
CA SER A 117 -11.37 -0.23 -0.29
C SER A 117 -12.51 -0.57 0.68
N LEU A 118 -13.32 0.40 1.09
CA LEU A 118 -14.48 0.16 1.95
C LEU A 118 -15.54 -0.69 1.26
N VAL A 119 -15.78 -0.43 -0.03
CA VAL A 119 -16.67 -1.24 -0.86
C VAL A 119 -16.12 -2.66 -1.00
N PHE A 120 -14.82 -2.83 -1.25
CA PHE A 120 -14.18 -4.15 -1.31
C PHE A 120 -14.34 -4.95 -0.02
N ILE A 121 -14.13 -4.32 1.14
CA ILE A 121 -14.34 -4.93 2.46
C ILE A 121 -15.81 -5.36 2.64
N ALA A 122 -16.77 -4.47 2.37
CA ALA A 122 -18.20 -4.76 2.51
C ALA A 122 -18.65 -5.90 1.58
N LEU A 123 -18.20 -5.91 0.34
CA LEU A 123 -18.50 -6.98 -0.62
C LEU A 123 -17.87 -8.31 -0.19
N THR A 124 -16.67 -8.28 0.39
CA THR A 124 -16.01 -9.50 0.89
C THR A 124 -16.79 -10.11 2.05
N ILE A 125 -17.31 -9.28 2.96
CA ILE A 125 -18.24 -9.73 4.02
C ILE A 125 -19.45 -10.43 3.40
N LEU A 126 -20.12 -9.79 2.42
CA LEU A 126 -21.29 -10.37 1.75
C LEU A 126 -20.97 -11.69 1.04
N LEU A 127 -19.81 -11.77 0.40
CA LEU A 127 -19.33 -12.99 -0.25
C LEU A 127 -19.18 -14.12 0.76
N VAL A 128 -18.53 -13.86 1.90
CA VAL A 128 -18.33 -14.88 2.92
C VAL A 128 -19.64 -15.29 3.59
N GLU A 129 -20.52 -14.34 3.91
CA GLU A 129 -21.86 -14.65 4.43
C GLU A 129 -22.66 -15.53 3.45
N ARG A 130 -22.52 -15.27 2.15
CA ARG A 130 -23.16 -16.07 1.10
C ARG A 130 -22.59 -17.48 1.00
N ILE A 131 -21.27 -17.63 1.12
CA ILE A 131 -20.59 -18.93 1.10
C ILE A 131 -20.95 -19.76 2.35
N ILE A 132 -21.02 -19.12 3.51
CA ILE A 132 -21.31 -19.78 4.80
C ILE A 132 -22.82 -20.03 4.97
N GLY A 133 -23.67 -19.21 4.35
CA GLY A 133 -25.12 -19.26 4.54
C GLY A 133 -25.59 -18.61 5.84
N HIS A 134 -24.75 -17.82 6.50
CA HIS A 134 -25.07 -17.12 7.75
C HIS A 134 -24.66 -15.65 7.69
N ARG A 135 -25.47 -14.80 8.35
CA ARG A 135 -25.18 -13.38 8.48
C ARG A 135 -24.24 -13.13 9.65
N PHE A 136 -23.31 -12.21 9.49
CA PHE A 136 -22.47 -11.78 10.61
C PHE A 136 -23.21 -10.80 11.50
N PRO A 137 -23.12 -10.96 12.83
CA PRO A 137 -23.62 -9.95 13.75
C PRO A 137 -22.74 -8.70 13.66
N LEU A 138 -23.30 -7.53 13.97
CA LEU A 138 -22.60 -6.24 13.84
C LEU A 138 -21.26 -6.21 14.62
N TRP A 139 -21.24 -6.72 15.84
CA TRP A 139 -20.00 -6.77 16.64
C TRP A 139 -18.86 -7.53 15.96
N ALA A 140 -19.18 -8.58 15.19
CA ALA A 140 -18.19 -9.38 14.47
C ALA A 140 -17.62 -8.61 13.28
N ILE A 141 -18.48 -7.84 12.60
CA ILE A 141 -18.04 -6.89 11.57
C ILE A 141 -17.17 -5.80 12.21
N GLY A 142 -17.48 -5.33 13.42
CA GLY A 142 -16.65 -4.39 14.16
C GLY A 142 -15.23 -4.92 14.43
N ILE A 143 -15.10 -6.17 14.91
CA ILE A 143 -13.80 -6.83 15.10
C ILE A 143 -13.07 -6.99 13.76
N TYR A 144 -13.77 -7.42 12.72
CA TYR A 144 -13.21 -7.53 11.38
C TYR A 144 -12.63 -6.20 10.88
N MET A 145 -13.39 -5.12 11.02
CA MET A 145 -12.97 -3.77 10.66
C MET A 145 -11.77 -3.31 11.48
N PHE A 146 -11.74 -3.61 12.77
CA PHE A 146 -10.59 -3.30 13.62
C PHE A 146 -9.31 -4.00 13.12
N ILE A 147 -9.40 -5.27 12.71
CA ILE A 147 -8.25 -6.02 12.18
C ILE A 147 -7.81 -5.44 10.82
N VAL A 148 -8.77 -5.23 9.91
CA VAL A 148 -8.47 -4.87 8.51
C VAL A 148 -8.08 -3.39 8.37
N VAL A 149 -8.85 -2.47 8.95
CA VAL A 149 -8.60 -1.02 8.86
C VAL A 149 -7.60 -0.57 9.91
N GLY A 150 -7.57 -1.20 11.10
CA GLY A 150 -6.57 -0.91 12.13
C GLY A 150 -5.17 -1.43 11.77
N SER A 151 -5.06 -2.22 10.70
CA SER A 151 -3.79 -2.66 10.17
C SER A 151 -2.95 -1.47 9.68
N PRO A 152 -1.66 -1.41 10.04
CA PRO A 152 -0.72 -0.40 9.54
C PRO A 152 -0.58 -0.42 8.01
N LEU A 153 -0.81 -1.58 7.40
CA LEU A 153 -0.72 -1.74 5.95
C LEU A 153 -1.88 -1.07 5.21
N TYR A 154 -3.05 -0.90 5.87
CA TYR A 154 -4.26 -0.36 5.25
C TYR A 154 -4.08 1.09 4.79
N PHE A 155 -3.45 1.91 5.62
CA PHE A 155 -3.35 3.34 5.40
C PHE A 155 -2.65 3.70 4.07
N PRO A 156 -1.41 3.24 3.82
CA PRO A 156 -0.76 3.50 2.53
C PRO A 156 -1.49 2.81 1.37
N ILE A 157 -1.89 1.54 1.54
CA ILE A 157 -2.44 0.76 0.40
C ILE A 157 -3.79 1.29 -0.08
N ALA A 158 -4.65 1.78 0.81
CA ALA A 158 -6.00 2.23 0.46
C ALA A 158 -6.00 3.36 -0.57
N GLN A 159 -5.02 4.26 -0.49
CA GLN A 159 -4.89 5.38 -1.43
C GLN A 159 -3.89 5.09 -2.55
N TYR A 160 -2.74 4.50 -2.24
CA TYR A 160 -1.66 4.27 -3.23
C TYR A 160 -2.12 3.31 -4.31
N ASP A 161 -2.77 2.24 -3.89
CA ASP A 161 -3.22 1.18 -4.78
C ASP A 161 -4.75 1.16 -4.94
N PHE A 162 -5.36 2.35 -5.01
CA PHE A 162 -6.81 2.46 -5.17
C PHE A 162 -7.32 1.70 -6.41
N GLY A 163 -6.52 1.62 -7.48
CA GLY A 163 -6.84 0.83 -8.68
C GLY A 163 -6.95 -0.66 -8.36
N GLY A 164 -6.08 -1.18 -7.48
CA GLY A 164 -6.17 -2.55 -6.99
C GLY A 164 -7.36 -2.78 -6.05
N MET A 165 -7.71 -1.79 -5.23
CA MET A 165 -8.93 -1.83 -4.42
C MET A 165 -10.19 -1.88 -5.28
N LEU A 166 -10.25 -1.05 -6.32
CA LEU A 166 -11.34 -1.01 -7.28
C LEU A 166 -11.44 -2.33 -8.05
N ALA A 167 -10.32 -2.87 -8.52
CA ALA A 167 -10.27 -4.18 -9.15
C ALA A 167 -10.74 -5.30 -8.20
N GLY A 168 -10.27 -5.28 -6.95
CA GLY A 168 -10.73 -6.20 -5.90
C GLY A 168 -12.24 -6.15 -5.69
N ALA A 169 -12.80 -4.95 -5.52
CA ALA A 169 -14.25 -4.74 -5.38
C ALA A 169 -15.03 -5.31 -6.57
N LEU A 170 -14.67 -4.92 -7.80
CA LEU A 170 -15.30 -5.41 -9.03
C LEU A 170 -15.20 -6.94 -9.15
N SER A 171 -14.06 -7.51 -8.77
CA SER A 171 -13.86 -8.96 -8.77
C SER A 171 -14.83 -9.67 -7.82
N VAL A 172 -15.02 -9.14 -6.61
CA VAL A 172 -15.97 -9.71 -5.65
C VAL A 172 -17.42 -9.53 -6.12
N VAL A 173 -17.77 -8.39 -6.75
CA VAL A 173 -19.10 -8.22 -7.38
C VAL A 173 -19.34 -9.31 -8.42
N ALA A 174 -18.38 -9.56 -9.31
CA ALA A 174 -18.50 -10.60 -10.34
C ALA A 174 -18.73 -11.98 -9.71
N VAL A 175 -17.99 -12.33 -8.65
CA VAL A 175 -18.17 -13.58 -7.90
C VAL A 175 -19.56 -13.67 -7.27
N LEU A 176 -20.02 -12.61 -6.61
CA LEU A 176 -21.34 -12.55 -5.99
C LEU A 176 -22.47 -12.69 -7.02
N MET A 177 -22.35 -12.01 -8.18
CA MET A 177 -23.31 -12.14 -9.27
C MET A 177 -23.34 -13.57 -9.79
N TRP A 178 -22.19 -14.20 -9.98
CA TRP A 178 -22.09 -15.58 -10.43
C TRP A 178 -22.74 -16.55 -9.44
N LEU A 179 -22.44 -16.44 -8.15
CA LEU A 179 -23.01 -17.30 -7.11
C LEU A 179 -24.54 -17.19 -7.04
N ASN A 180 -25.10 -16.01 -7.26
CA ASN A 180 -26.55 -15.80 -7.27
C ASN A 180 -27.25 -16.37 -8.51
N GLN A 181 -26.51 -16.67 -9.59
CA GLN A 181 -27.07 -17.20 -10.83
C GLN A 181 -27.03 -18.72 -10.93
N ILE A 182 -26.21 -19.39 -10.11
CA ILE A 182 -26.18 -20.86 -10.02
C ILE A 182 -27.52 -21.42 -9.47
N GLU A 183 -28.35 -20.57 -8.84
CA GLU A 183 -29.64 -20.96 -8.24
C GLU A 183 -30.84 -20.97 -9.22
N VAL A 184 -30.63 -20.85 -10.54
CA VAL A 184 -31.75 -20.74 -11.50
C VAL A 184 -32.51 -22.06 -11.68
N GLU A 185 -33.80 -22.01 -11.32
CA GLU A 185 -34.81 -23.05 -11.45
C GLU A 185 -34.91 -23.59 -12.89
N GLY A 186 -34.86 -24.92 -13.05
CA GLY A 186 -35.14 -25.60 -14.33
C GLY A 186 -33.95 -25.77 -15.29
N GLY A 187 -32.72 -25.45 -14.88
CA GLY A 187 -31.50 -25.80 -15.63
C GLY A 187 -31.21 -24.96 -16.88
N ARG A 188 -31.93 -23.85 -17.10
CA ARG A 188 -31.66 -22.88 -18.18
C ARG A 188 -31.02 -21.61 -17.61
N VAL A 189 -29.73 -21.42 -17.86
CA VAL A 189 -29.01 -20.18 -17.55
C VAL A 189 -29.31 -19.15 -18.64
N ARG A 190 -29.80 -17.95 -18.29
CA ARG A 190 -30.00 -16.87 -19.27
C ARG A 190 -28.64 -16.35 -19.74
N LEU A 191 -28.50 -15.99 -21.01
CA LEU A 191 -27.23 -15.46 -21.53
C LEU A 191 -26.74 -14.23 -20.75
N SER A 192 -27.66 -13.34 -20.37
CA SER A 192 -27.33 -12.16 -19.55
C SER A 192 -26.72 -12.54 -18.20
N GLN A 193 -27.16 -13.65 -17.61
CA GLN A 193 -26.59 -14.14 -16.36
C GLN A 193 -25.12 -14.52 -16.57
N LEU A 194 -24.77 -15.24 -17.64
CA LEU A 194 -23.39 -15.56 -17.93
C LEU A 194 -22.54 -14.32 -18.29
N VAL A 195 -23.09 -13.39 -19.09
CA VAL A 195 -22.35 -12.26 -19.65
C VAL A 195 -22.02 -11.19 -18.61
N PHE A 196 -22.95 -10.82 -17.73
CA PHE A 196 -22.71 -9.68 -16.82
C PHE A 196 -21.53 -9.89 -15.86
N PRO A 197 -21.39 -11.02 -15.14
CA PRO A 197 -20.23 -11.27 -14.29
C PRO A 197 -18.92 -11.22 -15.07
N ILE A 198 -18.90 -11.75 -16.29
CA ILE A 198 -17.73 -11.71 -17.19
C ILE A 198 -17.35 -10.26 -17.50
N VAL A 199 -18.33 -9.41 -17.84
CA VAL A 199 -18.08 -7.99 -18.13
C VAL A 199 -17.58 -7.26 -16.89
N ILE A 200 -18.24 -7.40 -15.73
CA ILE A 200 -17.79 -6.78 -14.47
C ILE A 200 -16.37 -7.21 -14.13
N PHE A 201 -16.05 -8.47 -14.39
CA PHE A 201 -14.74 -9.00 -14.16
C PHE A 201 -13.69 -8.48 -15.15
N TRP A 202 -14.03 -8.35 -16.43
CA TRP A 202 -13.18 -7.65 -17.38
C TRP A 202 -12.90 -6.20 -16.92
N LEU A 203 -13.92 -5.49 -16.42
CA LEU A 203 -13.75 -4.15 -15.84
C LEU A 203 -12.80 -4.14 -14.62
N SER A 204 -12.75 -5.21 -13.83
CA SER A 204 -11.75 -5.36 -12.76
C SER A 204 -10.31 -5.36 -13.32
N VAL A 205 -10.08 -6.12 -14.39
CA VAL A 205 -8.77 -6.16 -15.06
C VAL A 205 -8.42 -4.81 -15.65
N GLU A 206 -9.39 -4.14 -16.27
CA GLU A 206 -9.24 -2.79 -16.80
C GLU A 206 -9.09 -1.72 -15.71
N ALA A 207 -9.41 -2.03 -14.44
CA ALA A 207 -9.07 -1.18 -13.31
C ALA A 207 -7.62 -1.41 -12.87
N LYS A 208 -7.19 -2.67 -12.78
CA LYS A 208 -5.79 -3.03 -12.51
C LYS A 208 -5.40 -4.36 -13.18
N PRO A 209 -4.61 -4.33 -14.25
CA PRO A 209 -4.29 -5.53 -15.04
C PRO A 209 -3.59 -6.67 -14.28
N THR A 210 -2.91 -6.40 -13.16
CA THR A 210 -2.33 -7.46 -12.30
C THR A 210 -3.39 -8.44 -11.80
N TYR A 211 -4.63 -8.00 -11.62
CA TYR A 211 -5.76 -8.86 -11.23
C TYR A 211 -6.18 -9.83 -12.34
N GLY A 212 -5.66 -9.66 -13.57
CA GLY A 212 -5.76 -10.58 -14.69
C GLY A 212 -5.32 -12.01 -14.38
N VAL A 213 -4.48 -12.22 -13.38
CA VAL A 213 -4.03 -13.57 -12.97
C VAL A 213 -4.87 -14.17 -11.85
N SER A 214 -5.51 -13.35 -11.00
CA SER A 214 -6.52 -13.84 -10.04
C SER A 214 -7.70 -14.50 -10.74
N ILE A 215 -7.95 -14.15 -12.01
CA ILE A 215 -8.94 -14.76 -12.89
C ILE A 215 -8.80 -16.28 -12.98
N ALA A 216 -7.59 -16.78 -13.22
CA ALA A 216 -7.34 -18.21 -13.33
C ALA A 216 -7.57 -18.93 -12.00
N GLY A 217 -7.21 -18.29 -10.88
CA GLY A 217 -7.47 -18.79 -9.53
C GLY A 217 -8.97 -18.81 -9.18
N MET A 218 -9.72 -17.80 -9.58
CA MET A 218 -11.17 -17.76 -9.40
C MET A 218 -11.90 -18.82 -10.24
N ALA A 219 -11.45 -19.10 -11.47
CA ALA A 219 -12.00 -20.17 -12.29
C ALA A 219 -11.93 -21.53 -11.60
N PHE A 220 -10.84 -21.80 -10.88
CA PHE A 220 -10.68 -23.01 -10.08
C PHE A 220 -11.62 -23.04 -8.87
N VAL A 221 -11.80 -21.91 -8.19
CA VAL A 221 -12.79 -21.77 -7.09
C VAL A 221 -14.21 -21.93 -7.62
N PHE A 222 -14.54 -21.37 -8.78
CA PHE A 222 -15.83 -21.56 -9.44
C PHE A 222 -16.04 -22.99 -9.93
N ASP A 223 -14.99 -23.65 -10.42
CA ASP A 223 -15.01 -25.06 -10.82
C ASP A 223 -15.41 -25.95 -9.64
N LEU A 224 -14.78 -25.73 -8.48
CA LEU A 224 -15.08 -26.40 -7.21
C LEU A 224 -16.50 -26.16 -6.69
N LEU A 225 -17.07 -24.97 -6.94
CA LEU A 225 -18.38 -24.58 -6.45
C LEU A 225 -19.53 -24.89 -7.43
N SER A 226 -19.24 -25.07 -8.72
CA SER A 226 -20.25 -25.29 -9.75
C SER A 226 -20.79 -26.73 -9.75
N ARG A 227 -22.12 -26.88 -9.82
CA ARG A 227 -22.78 -28.18 -9.89
C ARG A 227 -22.91 -28.63 -11.35
N GLY A 228 -21.90 -29.36 -11.83
CA GLY A 228 -21.99 -30.14 -13.08
C GLY A 228 -20.89 -29.85 -14.11
N ARG A 229 -20.57 -30.87 -14.93
CA ARG A 229 -19.46 -30.83 -15.90
C ARG A 229 -19.62 -29.71 -16.95
N LYS A 230 -20.85 -29.39 -17.38
CA LYS A 230 -21.10 -28.34 -18.39
C LYS A 230 -20.87 -26.93 -17.86
N GLY A 231 -21.32 -26.64 -16.63
CA GLY A 231 -21.09 -25.34 -15.99
C GLY A 231 -19.61 -25.05 -15.80
N ARG A 232 -18.85 -26.07 -15.40
CA ARG A 232 -17.38 -26.02 -15.31
C ARG A 232 -16.71 -25.55 -16.60
N TRP A 233 -16.93 -26.26 -17.70
CA TRP A 233 -16.33 -25.92 -19.00
C TRP A 233 -16.71 -24.52 -19.49
N LEU A 234 -17.97 -24.11 -19.32
CA LEU A 234 -18.41 -22.77 -19.69
C LEU A 234 -17.72 -21.68 -18.86
N THR A 235 -17.59 -21.90 -17.55
CA THR A 235 -16.95 -20.95 -16.64
C THR A 235 -15.45 -20.83 -16.94
N THR A 236 -14.77 -21.96 -17.08
CA THR A 236 -13.34 -22.00 -17.44
C THR A 236 -13.11 -21.36 -18.81
N GLY A 237 -13.93 -21.69 -19.80
CA GLY A 237 -13.83 -21.11 -21.15
C GLY A 237 -14.02 -19.60 -21.15
N ALA A 238 -15.01 -19.09 -20.40
CA ALA A 238 -15.25 -17.66 -20.25
C ALA A 238 -14.06 -16.92 -19.60
N VAL A 239 -13.56 -17.46 -18.49
CA VAL A 239 -12.37 -16.95 -17.78
C VAL A 239 -11.17 -16.88 -18.72
N VAL A 240 -10.85 -17.99 -19.39
CA VAL A 240 -9.71 -18.08 -20.32
C VAL A 240 -9.88 -17.08 -21.46
N SER A 241 -11.10 -16.89 -21.96
CA SER A 241 -11.39 -15.91 -23.00
C SER A 241 -11.15 -14.47 -22.53
N VAL A 242 -11.54 -14.11 -21.30
CA VAL A 242 -11.26 -12.76 -20.74
C VAL A 242 -9.77 -12.53 -20.62
N ILE A 243 -9.03 -13.50 -20.07
CA ILE A 243 -7.55 -13.42 -20.00
C ILE A 243 -6.99 -13.22 -21.40
N ALA A 244 -7.34 -14.10 -22.35
CA ALA A 244 -6.83 -14.02 -23.72
C ALA A 244 -7.13 -12.67 -24.39
N LEU A 245 -8.35 -12.15 -24.23
CA LEU A 245 -8.75 -10.87 -24.80
C LEU A 245 -7.96 -9.69 -24.22
N VAL A 246 -7.71 -9.68 -22.91
CA VAL A 246 -6.87 -8.64 -22.27
C VAL A 246 -5.45 -8.72 -22.79
N PHE A 247 -4.88 -9.93 -22.86
CA PHE A 247 -3.51 -10.13 -23.37
C PHE A 247 -3.38 -9.74 -24.85
N ILE A 248 -4.37 -10.10 -25.69
CA ILE A 248 -4.40 -9.70 -27.11
C ILE A 248 -4.53 -8.18 -27.23
N LYS A 249 -5.44 -7.55 -26.47
CA LYS A 249 -5.60 -6.10 -26.45
C LYS A 249 -4.29 -5.41 -26.07
N ASP A 250 -3.66 -5.85 -24.98
CA ASP A 250 -2.40 -5.27 -24.50
C ASP A 250 -1.26 -5.46 -25.51
N ALA A 251 -1.19 -6.63 -26.17
CA ALA A 251 -0.22 -6.89 -27.24
C ALA A 251 -0.45 -5.97 -28.45
N VAL A 252 -1.71 -5.82 -28.90
CA VAL A 252 -2.08 -4.95 -30.03
C VAL A 252 -1.82 -3.47 -29.73
N LEU A 253 -2.07 -3.04 -28.49
CA LEU A 253 -1.82 -1.66 -28.05
C LEU A 253 -0.34 -1.38 -27.73
N GLY A 254 0.55 -2.37 -27.85
CA GLY A 254 1.96 -2.22 -27.50
C GLY A 254 2.17 -1.90 -26.01
N SER A 255 1.25 -2.37 -25.14
CA SER A 255 1.31 -2.15 -23.71
C SER A 255 2.59 -2.74 -23.14
N LYS A 256 3.42 -1.90 -22.52
CA LYS A 256 4.64 -2.33 -21.83
C LYS A 256 4.37 -3.16 -20.57
N PHE A 257 3.10 -3.32 -20.19
CA PHE A 257 2.71 -3.94 -18.92
C PHE A 257 3.06 -5.44 -18.85
N LEU A 258 2.99 -6.13 -20.00
CA LEU A 258 3.20 -7.57 -20.07
C LEU A 258 4.49 -7.89 -20.82
N ARG A 259 5.57 -8.05 -20.06
CA ARG A 259 6.84 -8.50 -20.62
C ARG A 259 7.23 -9.83 -19.98
N LEU A 260 7.43 -10.85 -20.79
CA LEU A 260 7.86 -12.16 -20.30
C LEU A 260 9.37 -12.22 -20.03
N ASP A 261 10.11 -11.14 -20.31
CA ASP A 261 11.54 -11.01 -20.04
C ASP A 261 11.83 -10.41 -18.64
N THR A 262 13.12 -10.30 -18.30
CA THR A 262 13.58 -9.77 -17.00
C THR A 262 12.96 -8.41 -16.71
N ALA A 263 12.28 -8.30 -15.57
CA ALA A 263 11.60 -7.08 -15.13
C ALA A 263 12.59 -5.91 -15.07
N SER A 264 12.51 -4.99 -16.03
CA SER A 264 13.31 -3.76 -16.04
C SER A 264 12.62 -2.59 -15.35
N ASP A 265 11.31 -2.69 -15.11
CA ASP A 265 10.49 -1.65 -14.49
C ASP A 265 9.64 -2.21 -13.34
N ALA A 266 9.25 -1.34 -12.41
CA ALA A 266 8.46 -1.66 -11.23
C ALA A 266 6.98 -1.95 -11.54
N TYR A 267 6.57 -1.84 -12.80
CA TYR A 267 5.18 -2.02 -13.25
C TYR A 267 5.03 -3.10 -14.34
N THR A 268 6.10 -3.83 -14.68
CA THR A 268 6.03 -4.98 -15.59
C THR A 268 5.69 -6.24 -14.81
N LEU A 269 4.70 -7.01 -15.28
CA LEU A 269 4.51 -8.38 -14.81
C LEU A 269 5.72 -9.21 -15.23
N ALA A 270 6.28 -10.01 -14.31
CA ALA A 270 7.31 -10.97 -14.67
C ALA A 270 6.99 -12.35 -14.10
N VAL A 271 7.19 -13.36 -14.95
CA VAL A 271 6.96 -14.76 -14.61
C VAL A 271 8.29 -15.36 -14.18
N SER A 272 8.59 -15.28 -12.88
CA SER A 272 9.74 -15.92 -12.24
C SER A 272 9.22 -16.80 -11.10
N PRO A 273 8.85 -18.06 -11.37
CA PRO A 273 8.08 -18.89 -10.43
C PRO A 273 8.66 -18.90 -9.01
N ARG A 274 9.98 -19.03 -8.89
CA ARG A 274 10.67 -18.97 -7.59
C ARG A 274 10.46 -17.63 -6.89
N ARG A 275 10.76 -16.51 -7.57
CA ARG A 275 10.61 -15.16 -6.99
C ARG A 275 9.15 -14.82 -6.70
N ASN A 276 8.22 -15.25 -7.56
CA ASN A 276 6.79 -15.08 -7.33
C ASN A 276 6.33 -15.83 -6.07
N ILE A 277 6.82 -17.06 -5.84
CA ILE A 277 6.53 -17.81 -4.60
C ILE A 277 7.16 -17.11 -3.38
N GLU A 278 8.41 -16.66 -3.47
CA GLU A 278 9.06 -15.89 -2.40
C GLU A 278 8.27 -14.64 -2.03
N LEU A 279 7.82 -13.85 -3.01
CA LEU A 279 6.99 -12.67 -2.78
C LEU A 279 5.60 -13.00 -2.25
N LEU A 280 4.97 -14.07 -2.76
CA LEU A 280 3.69 -14.54 -2.24
C LEU A 280 3.81 -14.88 -0.74
N LEU A 281 4.86 -15.61 -0.35
CA LEU A 281 5.12 -15.92 1.06
C LEU A 281 5.42 -14.66 1.86
N PHE A 282 6.24 -13.75 1.34
CA PHE A 282 6.53 -12.47 1.97
C PHE A 282 5.24 -11.67 2.26
N TYR A 283 4.34 -11.54 1.30
CA TYR A 283 3.08 -10.80 1.49
C TYR A 283 2.11 -11.52 2.42
N LEU A 284 2.00 -12.85 2.36
CA LEU A 284 1.19 -13.63 3.30
C LEU A 284 1.70 -13.43 4.73
N VAL A 285 3.02 -13.47 4.94
CA VAL A 285 3.65 -13.24 6.25
C VAL A 285 3.47 -11.79 6.70
N SER A 286 3.67 -10.82 5.81
CA SER A 286 3.54 -9.39 6.11
C SER A 286 2.10 -9.01 6.46
N GLY A 287 1.13 -9.54 5.73
CA GLY A 287 -0.29 -9.25 5.90
C GLY A 287 -0.91 -9.91 7.11
N ILE A 288 -0.60 -11.18 7.34
CA ILE A 288 -1.20 -11.97 8.41
C ILE A 288 -0.43 -11.71 9.72
N GLY A 289 0.90 -11.62 9.69
CA GLY A 289 1.72 -11.63 10.89
C GLY A 289 1.66 -12.99 11.60
N VAL A 290 2.77 -13.38 12.24
CA VAL A 290 2.88 -14.64 13.01
C VAL A 290 1.73 -14.81 14.02
N PRO A 291 1.30 -13.76 14.77
CA PRO A 291 0.24 -13.91 15.76
C PRO A 291 -1.14 -14.20 15.17
N VAL A 292 -1.52 -13.61 14.02
CA VAL A 292 -2.81 -13.89 13.38
C VAL A 292 -2.78 -15.27 12.71
N MET A 293 -1.63 -15.74 12.22
CA MET A 293 -1.49 -17.13 11.75
C MET A 293 -1.72 -18.13 12.88
N VAL A 294 -1.17 -17.89 14.06
CA VAL A 294 -1.38 -18.76 15.24
C VAL A 294 -2.85 -18.73 15.68
N ALA A 295 -3.46 -17.54 15.75
CA ALA A 295 -4.88 -17.33 15.99
C ALA A 295 -5.77 -18.07 14.98
N ALA A 296 -5.48 -17.93 13.68
CA ALA A 296 -6.17 -18.61 12.60
C ALA A 296 -5.97 -20.12 12.71
N THR A 297 -4.79 -20.60 13.11
CA THR A 297 -4.50 -22.02 13.32
C THR A 297 -5.30 -22.59 14.51
N ILE A 298 -5.41 -21.85 15.62
CA ILE A 298 -6.21 -22.25 16.80
C ILE A 298 -7.72 -22.21 16.50
N ALA A 299 -8.18 -21.21 15.75
CA ALA A 299 -9.55 -21.18 15.23
C ALA A 299 -9.81 -22.34 14.26
N SER A 300 -8.81 -22.67 13.43
CA SER A 300 -8.86 -23.76 12.46
C SER A 300 -8.94 -25.13 13.11
N THR A 301 -8.17 -25.38 14.17
CA THR A 301 -8.22 -26.66 14.90
C THR A 301 -9.58 -26.88 15.57
N SER A 302 -10.21 -25.80 16.06
CA SER A 302 -11.58 -25.84 16.58
C SER A 302 -12.64 -26.10 15.49
N PHE A 303 -12.39 -25.61 14.26
CA PHE A 303 -13.27 -25.79 13.09
C PHE A 303 -13.14 -27.18 12.42
N ILE A 304 -11.92 -27.75 12.42
CA ILE A 304 -11.60 -29.08 11.87
C ILE A 304 -12.39 -30.16 12.62
N ALA A 305 -12.60 -29.98 13.93
CA ALA A 305 -13.45 -30.86 14.74
C ALA A 305 -14.95 -30.84 14.31
N GLY A 306 -15.41 -29.80 13.61
CA GLY A 306 -16.82 -29.56 13.27
C GLY A 306 -17.25 -29.83 11.82
N ARG A 307 -16.46 -30.55 11.00
CA ARG A 307 -16.71 -30.80 9.54
C ARG A 307 -16.69 -29.57 8.61
N HIS A 308 -16.19 -28.42 9.06
CA HIS A 308 -16.17 -27.19 8.24
C HIS A 308 -14.80 -26.86 7.60
N TRP A 309 -13.88 -27.83 7.51
CA TRP A 309 -12.53 -27.66 6.95
C TRP A 309 -12.48 -27.03 5.55
N LYS A 310 -13.52 -27.24 4.74
CA LYS A 310 -13.63 -26.65 3.39
C LYS A 310 -13.61 -25.13 3.44
N PHE A 311 -14.20 -24.51 4.46
CA PHE A 311 -14.19 -23.06 4.63
C PHE A 311 -12.77 -22.51 4.84
N ILE A 312 -11.96 -23.18 5.67
CA ILE A 312 -10.56 -22.79 5.90
C ILE A 312 -9.79 -22.84 4.59
N LEU A 313 -9.95 -23.92 3.82
CA LEU A 313 -9.31 -24.02 2.50
C LEU A 313 -9.78 -22.93 1.54
N TYR A 314 -11.08 -22.61 1.51
CA TYR A 314 -11.57 -21.51 0.68
C TYR A 314 -10.98 -20.19 1.08
N ALA A 315 -10.86 -19.91 2.37
CA ALA A 315 -10.34 -18.65 2.84
C ALA A 315 -8.83 -18.51 2.66
N ILE A 316 -8.05 -19.61 2.83
CA ILE A 316 -6.64 -19.67 2.42
C ILE A 316 -6.51 -19.45 0.91
N ALA A 317 -7.34 -20.13 0.11
CA ALA A 317 -7.35 -19.96 -1.34
C ALA A 317 -7.72 -18.52 -1.75
N CYS A 318 -8.65 -17.87 -1.04
CA CYS A 318 -8.99 -16.46 -1.24
C CYS A 318 -7.82 -15.54 -0.87
N ALA A 319 -7.14 -15.81 0.25
CA ALA A 319 -5.97 -15.04 0.68
C ALA A 319 -4.83 -15.14 -0.33
N VAL A 320 -4.50 -16.36 -0.76
CA VAL A 320 -3.53 -16.60 -1.83
C VAL A 320 -3.97 -15.93 -3.13
N GLY A 321 -5.23 -16.13 -3.55
CA GLY A 321 -5.79 -15.56 -4.77
C GLY A 321 -5.81 -14.03 -4.82
N ALA A 322 -6.03 -13.39 -3.67
CA ALA A 322 -5.97 -11.93 -3.52
C ALA A 322 -4.52 -11.39 -3.60
N THR A 323 -3.53 -12.23 -3.27
CA THR A 323 -2.12 -11.83 -3.16
C THR A 323 -1.31 -12.14 -4.42
N ILE A 324 -1.71 -13.16 -5.19
CA ILE A 324 -1.07 -13.54 -6.46
C ILE A 324 -0.83 -12.34 -7.40
N PRO A 325 -1.78 -11.42 -7.64
CA PRO A 325 -1.55 -10.25 -8.48
C PRO A 325 -0.32 -9.43 -8.10
N MET A 326 -0.08 -9.30 -6.80
CA MET A 326 1.02 -8.49 -6.28
C MET A 326 2.33 -9.26 -6.35
N ALA A 327 2.29 -10.59 -6.15
CA ALA A 327 3.45 -11.47 -6.27
C ALA A 327 4.08 -11.50 -7.67
N LEU A 328 3.34 -11.05 -8.69
CA LEU A 328 3.83 -10.92 -10.07
C LEU A 328 4.65 -9.64 -10.32
N LEU A 329 4.65 -8.71 -9.38
CA LEU A 329 5.48 -7.50 -9.41
C LEU A 329 6.84 -7.81 -8.79
N VAL A 330 7.67 -8.59 -9.51
CA VAL A 330 8.92 -9.16 -8.96
C VAL A 330 9.92 -8.13 -8.42
N ASN A 331 9.82 -6.89 -8.89
CA ASN A 331 10.65 -5.75 -8.50
C ASN A 331 10.05 -4.89 -7.38
N ARG A 332 8.94 -5.30 -6.76
CA ARG A 332 8.27 -4.54 -5.69
C ARG A 332 8.03 -5.37 -4.44
N GLU A 333 9.04 -5.48 -3.59
CA GLU A 333 8.88 -6.09 -2.27
C GLU A 333 8.38 -5.06 -1.25
N TRP A 334 7.10 -4.70 -1.33
CA TRP A 334 6.46 -3.75 -0.40
C TRP A 334 5.45 -4.48 0.49
N ASP A 335 5.67 -4.44 1.81
CA ASP A 335 4.85 -5.09 2.84
C ASP A 335 3.36 -4.70 2.77
N ILE A 336 3.06 -3.48 2.33
CA ILE A 336 1.69 -2.96 2.17
C ILE A 336 0.78 -3.85 1.32
N TYR A 337 1.33 -4.59 0.35
CA TYR A 337 0.55 -5.52 -0.47
C TYR A 337 0.07 -6.76 0.28
N GLY A 338 0.67 -7.07 1.43
CA GLY A 338 0.17 -8.09 2.35
C GLY A 338 -1.25 -7.84 2.83
N TRP A 339 -1.71 -6.58 2.83
CA TRP A 339 -3.07 -6.22 3.24
C TRP A 339 -4.16 -6.96 2.45
N TYR A 340 -3.94 -7.23 1.15
CA TYR A 340 -4.89 -8.00 0.34
C TYR A 340 -5.13 -9.41 0.87
N SER A 341 -4.11 -10.04 1.47
CA SER A 341 -4.25 -11.33 2.13
C SER A 341 -4.96 -11.24 3.49
N LEU A 342 -4.78 -10.13 4.20
CA LEU A 342 -5.38 -9.90 5.51
C LEU A 342 -6.90 -9.82 5.44
N VAL A 343 -7.45 -9.18 4.41
CA VAL A 343 -8.90 -9.01 4.19
C VAL A 343 -9.68 -10.35 4.28
N PRO A 344 -9.35 -11.40 3.51
CA PRO A 344 -10.03 -12.69 3.64
C PRO A 344 -9.61 -13.49 4.89
N VAL A 345 -8.36 -13.40 5.35
CA VAL A 345 -7.90 -14.14 6.55
C VAL A 345 -8.58 -13.65 7.82
N ALA A 346 -8.76 -12.34 7.96
CA ALA A 346 -9.44 -11.77 9.12
C ALA A 346 -10.90 -12.25 9.23
N LEU A 347 -11.56 -12.59 8.12
CA LEU A 347 -12.88 -13.22 8.16
C LEU A 347 -12.84 -14.64 8.72
N ILE A 348 -11.75 -15.40 8.53
CA ILE A 348 -11.59 -16.72 9.17
C ILE A 348 -11.57 -16.57 10.68
N VAL A 349 -10.79 -15.61 11.17
CA VAL A 349 -10.67 -15.31 12.60
C VAL A 349 -12.04 -14.97 13.16
N VAL A 350 -12.77 -14.08 12.49
CA VAL A 350 -14.09 -13.62 12.91
C VAL A 350 -15.12 -14.76 12.91
N VAL A 351 -15.14 -15.60 11.87
CA VAL A 351 -15.99 -16.80 11.83
C VAL A 351 -15.67 -17.76 12.97
N GLY A 352 -14.38 -17.95 13.25
CA GLY A 352 -13.90 -18.73 14.39
C GLY A 352 -14.44 -18.18 15.71
N VAL A 353 -14.36 -16.87 15.92
CA VAL A 353 -14.87 -16.17 17.12
C VAL A 353 -16.40 -16.29 17.24
N ILE A 354 -17.14 -16.14 16.13
CA ILE A 354 -18.61 -16.32 16.14
C ILE A 354 -18.97 -17.75 16.55
N LYS A 355 -18.40 -18.76 15.87
CA LYS A 355 -18.70 -20.16 16.19
C LYS A 355 -18.29 -20.54 17.60
N PHE A 356 -17.21 -19.96 18.08
CA PHE A 356 -16.81 -20.08 19.47
C PHE A 356 -17.87 -19.51 20.43
N SER A 357 -18.43 -18.33 20.13
CA SER A 357 -19.45 -17.68 20.97
C SER A 357 -20.78 -18.44 21.00
N GLU A 358 -21.12 -19.17 19.94
CA GLU A 358 -22.33 -19.99 19.84
C GLU A 358 -22.25 -21.27 20.69
N ILE A 359 -21.05 -21.77 21.00
CA ILE A 359 -20.86 -22.93 21.88
C ILE A 359 -21.06 -22.45 23.31
N GLY A 360 -22.33 -22.38 23.71
CA GLY A 360 -22.76 -21.76 24.96
C GLY A 360 -21.92 -22.17 26.16
N LEU A 361 -21.59 -21.18 27.01
CA LEU A 361 -20.97 -21.36 28.33
C LEU A 361 -21.84 -22.16 29.32
N ASN A 362 -22.94 -22.74 28.85
CA ASN A 362 -23.93 -23.46 29.63
C ASN A 362 -23.47 -24.90 29.89
N SER A 363 -22.43 -25.06 30.72
CA SER A 363 -22.33 -26.22 31.60
C SER A 363 -21.41 -25.89 32.77
N ARG A 364 -21.80 -26.30 33.98
CA ARG A 364 -21.02 -26.24 35.24
C ARG A 364 -19.66 -26.97 35.19
N LYS A 365 -19.21 -27.38 34.01
CA LYS A 365 -17.89 -27.92 33.75
C LYS A 365 -17.19 -26.95 32.81
N LEU A 366 -16.53 -25.95 33.39
CA LEU A 366 -15.43 -25.25 32.75
C LEU A 366 -14.31 -26.28 32.53
N SER A 367 -14.51 -27.18 31.58
CA SER A 367 -13.53 -28.20 31.23
C SER A 367 -12.27 -27.51 30.72
N VAL A 368 -11.15 -28.24 30.64
CA VAL A 368 -9.90 -27.79 30.00
C VAL A 368 -10.17 -27.12 28.64
N SER A 369 -11.22 -27.55 27.94
CA SER A 369 -11.67 -26.92 26.69
C SER A 369 -12.16 -25.47 26.84
N GLY A 370 -12.79 -25.06 27.95
CA GLY A 370 -13.26 -23.69 28.20
C GLY A 370 -12.12 -22.71 28.52
N ALA A 371 -11.12 -23.14 29.27
CA ALA A 371 -9.93 -22.34 29.57
C ALA A 371 -9.03 -22.16 28.34
N ALA A 372 -8.76 -23.25 27.60
CA ALA A 372 -8.04 -23.19 26.32
C ALA A 372 -8.73 -22.26 25.31
N ARG A 373 -10.06 -22.21 25.38
CA ARG A 373 -10.92 -21.36 24.56
C ARG A 373 -10.76 -19.87 24.92
N ILE A 374 -10.89 -19.49 26.19
CA ILE A 374 -10.68 -18.10 26.64
C ILE A 374 -9.25 -17.65 26.34
N ALA A 375 -8.26 -18.52 26.59
CA ALA A 375 -6.87 -18.26 26.24
C ALA A 375 -6.67 -18.08 24.73
N GLY A 376 -7.40 -18.83 23.89
CA GLY A 376 -7.42 -18.64 22.45
C GLY A 376 -7.97 -17.28 22.04
N LEU A 377 -9.13 -16.88 22.57
CA LEU A 377 -9.72 -15.56 22.28
C LEU A 377 -8.83 -14.40 22.80
N ALA A 378 -8.31 -14.52 24.01
CA ALA A 378 -7.36 -13.56 24.57
C ALA A 378 -6.08 -13.51 23.75
N GLY A 379 -5.60 -14.66 23.26
CA GLY A 379 -4.46 -14.77 22.36
C GLY A 379 -4.71 -14.10 21.01
N ILE A 380 -5.91 -14.25 20.43
CA ILE A 380 -6.33 -13.54 19.20
C ILE A 380 -6.37 -12.03 19.44
N ILE A 381 -7.02 -11.58 20.51
CA ILE A 381 -7.12 -10.15 20.84
C ILE A 381 -5.73 -9.57 21.09
N THR A 382 -4.88 -10.28 21.83
CA THR A 382 -3.50 -9.87 22.13
C THR A 382 -2.65 -9.88 20.86
N ALA A 383 -2.80 -10.89 20.00
CA ALA A 383 -2.13 -10.96 18.70
C ALA A 383 -2.49 -9.79 17.78
N VAL A 384 -3.78 -9.45 17.72
CA VAL A 384 -4.30 -8.32 16.94
C VAL A 384 -3.83 -7.00 17.54
N ALA A 385 -3.86 -6.86 18.87
CA ALA A 385 -3.35 -5.68 19.56
C ALA A 385 -1.85 -5.52 19.31
N ILE A 386 -1.04 -6.56 19.53
CA ILE A 386 0.40 -6.56 19.25
C ILE A 386 0.63 -6.21 17.79
N HIS A 387 -0.04 -6.84 16.82
CA HIS A 387 0.15 -6.52 15.41
C HIS A 387 -0.23 -5.06 15.09
N ALA A 388 -1.31 -4.54 15.70
CA ALA A 388 -1.71 -3.14 15.59
C ALA A 388 -0.70 -2.18 16.25
N PHE A 389 0.08 -2.60 17.24
CA PHE A 389 1.07 -1.76 17.95
C PHE A 389 2.52 -1.95 17.46
N SER A 390 2.90 -3.11 16.95
CA SER A 390 4.30 -3.48 16.67
C SER A 390 4.86 -2.98 15.34
N PHE A 391 4.00 -2.59 14.40
CA PHE A 391 4.43 -2.07 13.10
C PHE A 391 4.46 -0.54 13.13
N ALA A 392 5.43 0.01 13.86
CA ALA A 392 5.67 1.45 13.91
C ALA A 392 6.40 1.96 12.66
N ALA A 393 7.36 1.20 12.13
CA ALA A 393 8.31 1.69 11.12
C ALA A 393 7.69 2.03 9.74
N SER A 394 6.90 1.12 9.12
CA SER A 394 6.30 1.40 7.80
C SER A 394 5.20 2.47 7.87
N THR A 395 4.54 2.57 9.02
CA THR A 395 3.57 3.65 9.28
C THR A 395 4.22 5.00 9.56
N GLU A 396 5.37 5.02 10.24
CA GLU A 396 6.10 6.24 10.54
C GLU A 396 6.50 6.96 9.26
N TRP A 397 6.98 6.21 8.26
CA TRP A 397 7.28 6.77 6.95
C TRP A 397 6.06 7.41 6.27
N SER A 398 4.89 6.76 6.32
CA SER A 398 3.67 7.30 5.68
C SER A 398 3.20 8.57 6.39
N VAL A 399 3.24 8.59 7.73
CA VAL A 399 2.85 9.73 8.56
C VAL A 399 3.85 10.87 8.43
N GLU A 400 5.15 10.58 8.35
CA GLU A 400 6.19 11.59 8.16
C GLU A 400 6.02 12.27 6.79
N ASN A 401 5.85 11.51 5.71
CA ASN A 401 5.58 12.07 4.38
C ASN A 401 4.28 12.87 4.34
N GLN A 402 3.23 12.41 5.05
CA GLN A 402 1.99 13.15 5.17
C GLN A 402 2.17 14.47 5.92
N ARG A 403 2.84 14.47 7.07
CA ARG A 403 3.13 15.69 7.84
C ARG A 403 3.98 16.66 7.03
N TYR A 404 4.99 16.14 6.36
CA TYR A 404 5.86 16.90 5.47
C TYR A 404 5.08 17.51 4.30
N GLY A 405 4.32 16.70 3.57
CA GLY A 405 3.46 17.13 2.46
C GLY A 405 2.44 18.18 2.90
N LYS A 406 1.83 18.00 4.09
CA LYS A 406 0.89 18.98 4.67
C LYS A 406 1.57 20.33 4.91
N ALA A 407 2.77 20.31 5.49
CA ALA A 407 3.53 21.53 5.77
C ALA A 407 3.97 22.23 4.48
N VAL A 408 4.32 21.46 3.44
CA VAL A 408 4.65 22.03 2.12
C VAL A 408 3.41 22.65 1.48
N LEU A 409 2.27 21.94 1.47
CA LEU A 409 1.02 22.44 0.89
C LEU A 409 0.46 23.66 1.63
N SER A 410 0.58 23.72 2.96
CA SER A 410 0.19 24.90 3.73
C SER A 410 1.08 26.09 3.41
N SER A 411 2.38 25.86 3.23
CA SER A 411 3.36 26.89 2.86
C SER A 411 3.21 27.36 1.42
N LEU A 412 2.79 26.49 0.50
CA LEU A 412 2.48 26.84 -0.90
C LEU A 412 1.42 27.95 -1.01
N ARG A 413 0.44 27.97 -0.10
CA ARG A 413 -0.57 29.05 -0.05
C ARG A 413 0.02 30.42 0.28
N LEU A 414 1.22 30.47 0.88
CA LEU A 414 1.93 31.72 1.16
C LEU A 414 2.64 32.28 -0.07
N LEU A 415 2.77 31.49 -1.15
CA LEU A 415 3.39 31.92 -2.41
C LEU A 415 2.42 32.73 -3.30
N HIS A 416 1.21 33.06 -2.82
CA HIS A 416 0.08 33.50 -3.65
C HIS A 416 0.22 34.87 -4.31
N SER A 417 1.32 35.59 -4.06
CA SER A 417 1.52 36.98 -4.49
C SER A 417 2.64 37.19 -5.53
N GLN A 418 3.11 36.14 -6.21
CA GLN A 418 4.34 36.20 -7.02
C GLN A 418 4.13 36.06 -8.54
N GLN A 419 2.94 36.33 -9.06
CA GLN A 419 2.69 36.26 -10.50
C GLN A 419 3.68 37.14 -11.28
N GLY A 420 4.36 36.54 -12.26
CA GLY A 420 5.34 37.20 -13.12
C GLY A 420 6.78 37.16 -12.62
N GLN A 421 7.02 36.70 -11.39
CA GLN A 421 8.38 36.53 -10.86
C GLN A 421 8.98 35.18 -11.25
N LYS A 422 10.30 35.14 -11.43
CA LYS A 422 11.07 33.90 -11.54
C LYS A 422 11.46 33.42 -10.15
N VAL A 423 10.86 32.31 -9.74
CA VAL A 423 10.99 31.78 -8.38
C VAL A 423 11.88 30.54 -8.35
N LEU A 424 12.75 30.45 -7.33
CA LEU A 424 13.51 29.24 -7.00
C LEU A 424 12.96 28.60 -5.73
N ILE A 425 12.60 27.32 -5.80
CA ILE A 425 12.19 26.52 -4.65
C ILE A 425 13.38 25.70 -4.16
N ALA A 426 13.68 25.78 -2.87
CA ALA A 426 14.87 25.21 -2.25
C ALA A 426 14.54 24.51 -0.92
N GLY A 427 15.45 23.66 -0.45
CA GLY A 427 15.36 22.99 0.87
C GLY A 427 14.31 21.88 0.98
N VAL A 428 13.47 21.68 -0.04
CA VAL A 428 12.49 20.59 -0.08
C VAL A 428 13.21 19.25 -0.14
N ARG A 429 12.73 18.25 0.60
CA ARG A 429 13.39 16.95 0.82
C ARG A 429 12.51 15.80 0.37
N GLY A 430 13.15 14.73 -0.08
CA GLY A 430 12.50 13.46 -0.37
C GLY A 430 11.82 13.41 -1.73
N PRO A 431 11.32 12.25 -2.16
CA PRO A 431 10.75 12.08 -3.48
C PRO A 431 9.24 12.36 -3.56
N TYR A 432 8.56 12.63 -2.45
CA TYR A 432 7.09 12.63 -2.35
C TYR A 432 6.46 13.99 -2.02
N HIS A 433 7.10 15.08 -2.44
CA HIS A 433 6.59 16.43 -2.27
C HIS A 433 5.91 16.97 -3.55
N PRO A 434 4.98 17.94 -3.45
CA PRO A 434 4.20 18.41 -4.59
C PRO A 434 5.05 19.05 -5.70
N PHE A 435 6.17 19.70 -5.36
CA PHE A 435 7.07 20.31 -6.36
C PHE A 435 7.73 19.31 -7.33
N ARG A 436 7.66 17.99 -7.08
CA ARG A 436 8.06 16.96 -8.06
C ARG A 436 7.09 16.85 -9.23
N ASN A 437 5.95 17.51 -9.15
CA ASN A 437 4.92 17.52 -10.16
C ASN A 437 4.52 18.98 -10.45
N THR A 438 5.22 19.61 -11.40
CA THR A 438 4.99 21.01 -11.77
C THR A 438 3.55 21.24 -12.21
N ARG A 439 2.95 20.31 -12.96
CA ARG A 439 1.55 20.46 -13.37
C ARG A 439 0.61 20.45 -12.18
N TYR A 440 0.84 19.62 -11.17
CA TYR A 440 0.01 19.60 -9.96
C TYR A 440 0.07 20.97 -9.28
N VAL A 441 1.28 21.51 -9.05
CA VAL A 441 1.45 22.82 -8.42
C VAL A 441 0.76 23.91 -9.23
N LEU A 442 0.97 23.95 -10.54
CA LEU A 442 0.35 24.96 -11.42
C LEU A 442 -1.17 24.82 -11.57
N THR A 443 -1.70 23.61 -11.48
CA THR A 443 -3.15 23.37 -11.55
C THR A 443 -3.83 23.75 -10.23
N ARG A 444 -3.17 23.46 -9.10
CA ARG A 444 -3.72 23.67 -7.77
C ARG A 444 -3.50 25.09 -7.23
N PHE A 445 -2.34 25.66 -7.57
CA PHE A 445 -1.83 26.96 -7.14
C PHE A 445 -1.31 27.73 -8.37
N PRO A 446 -2.18 28.07 -9.34
CA PRO A 446 -1.78 28.78 -10.57
C PRO A 446 -1.01 30.08 -10.31
N GLU A 447 -1.24 30.71 -9.16
CA GLU A 447 -0.56 31.90 -8.67
C GLU A 447 0.94 31.74 -8.44
N VAL A 448 1.45 30.52 -8.22
CA VAL A 448 2.89 30.25 -8.01
C VAL A 448 3.69 30.59 -9.26
N GLY A 449 3.06 30.51 -10.44
CA GLY A 449 3.74 30.76 -11.71
C GLY A 449 4.87 29.76 -11.99
N LYS A 450 5.80 30.14 -12.88
CA LYS A 450 6.95 29.28 -13.21
C LYS A 450 7.97 29.31 -12.08
N PHE A 451 8.41 28.13 -11.68
CA PHE A 451 9.46 27.96 -10.68
C PHE A 451 10.48 26.92 -11.15
N ASP A 452 11.72 27.09 -10.71
CA ASP A 452 12.76 26.07 -10.77
C ASP A 452 12.93 25.44 -9.38
N LEU A 453 13.36 24.19 -9.32
CA LEU A 453 13.50 23.42 -8.08
C LEU A 453 14.96 23.05 -7.85
N ILE A 454 15.50 23.33 -6.66
CA ILE A 454 16.79 22.80 -6.26
C ILE A 454 16.69 21.29 -6.03
N LEU A 455 17.54 20.55 -6.71
CA LEU A 455 17.68 19.10 -6.57
C LEU A 455 18.89 18.76 -5.73
N ARG A 456 18.77 17.73 -4.89
CA ARG A 456 19.92 17.12 -4.23
C ARG A 456 20.60 16.14 -5.18
N ARG A 457 21.93 16.07 -5.15
CA ARG A 457 22.69 15.10 -5.96
C ARG A 457 22.36 13.66 -5.57
N SER A 458 22.13 13.40 -4.28
CA SER A 458 21.65 12.10 -3.79
C SER A 458 20.27 11.70 -4.34
N GLU A 459 19.46 12.66 -4.78
CA GLU A 459 18.12 12.42 -5.34
C GLU A 459 18.10 12.29 -6.86
N ARG A 460 19.27 12.26 -7.52
CA ARG A 460 19.38 12.15 -8.99
C ARG A 460 18.64 10.93 -9.53
N GLY A 461 18.66 9.80 -8.81
CA GLY A 461 17.93 8.59 -9.19
C GLY A 461 16.40 8.72 -9.09
N TRP A 462 15.90 9.65 -8.26
CA TRP A 462 14.48 9.86 -8.03
C TRP A 462 13.83 10.83 -9.02
N ASN A 463 14.62 11.73 -9.63
CA ASN A 463 14.16 12.59 -10.72
C ASN A 463 13.53 11.81 -11.87
N ASN A 464 14.03 10.61 -12.14
CA ASN A 464 13.54 9.75 -13.22
C ASN A 464 12.19 9.09 -12.89
N MET A 465 11.73 9.15 -11.63
CA MET A 465 10.45 8.57 -11.24
C MET A 465 9.26 9.48 -11.62
N SER A 466 9.47 10.79 -11.80
CA SER A 466 8.45 11.68 -12.38
C SER A 466 8.59 11.69 -13.90
N LYS A 467 7.59 11.17 -14.63
CA LYS A 467 7.56 11.27 -16.11
C LYS A 467 7.51 12.71 -16.61
N GLU A 468 7.13 13.64 -15.73
CA GLU A 468 7.26 15.07 -15.97
C GLU A 468 8.60 15.52 -15.38
N LEU A 469 9.48 16.00 -16.26
CA LEU A 469 10.73 16.61 -15.87
C LEU A 469 10.41 17.96 -15.24
N VAL A 470 10.58 18.06 -13.93
CA VAL A 470 10.71 19.36 -13.28
C VAL A 470 11.98 20.01 -13.83
N ASN A 471 11.98 21.33 -14.03
CA ASN A 471 13.21 22.10 -14.24
C ASN A 471 13.99 22.12 -12.92
N GLY A 472 14.66 21.00 -12.67
CA GLY A 472 15.48 20.82 -11.52
C GLY A 472 16.89 21.34 -11.80
N VAL A 473 17.46 22.09 -10.86
CA VAL A 473 18.82 22.62 -10.95
C VAL A 473 19.59 22.19 -9.70
N TYR A 474 20.86 21.82 -9.85
CA TYR A 474 21.71 21.55 -8.69
C TYR A 474 22.16 22.85 -8.02
N ALA A 475 22.41 22.82 -6.71
CA ALA A 475 22.65 24.04 -5.94
C ALA A 475 23.90 24.83 -6.37
N ASP A 476 24.93 24.15 -6.84
CA ASP A 476 26.17 24.72 -7.39
C ASP A 476 26.02 25.25 -8.82
N GLU A 477 25.10 24.64 -9.60
CA GLU A 477 24.74 25.05 -10.96
C GLU A 477 23.66 26.16 -10.97
N ALA A 478 23.04 26.38 -9.80
CA ALA A 478 22.25 27.51 -9.34
C ALA A 478 22.71 28.90 -9.81
N ALA A 479 22.24 29.42 -10.96
CA ALA A 479 22.38 30.84 -11.32
C ALA A 479 21.43 31.72 -10.46
N VAL A 480 21.65 31.75 -9.15
CA VAL A 480 20.70 32.31 -8.15
C VAL A 480 20.40 33.79 -8.36
N GLY A 481 21.36 34.58 -8.86
CA GLY A 481 21.13 36.00 -9.17
C GLY A 481 20.06 36.26 -10.23
N GLY A 482 19.69 35.24 -11.01
CA GLY A 482 18.65 35.33 -12.03
C GLY A 482 17.22 35.11 -11.51
N TYR A 483 17.02 34.87 -10.22
CA TYR A 483 15.70 34.66 -9.61
C TYR A 483 15.30 35.87 -8.78
N ASP A 484 14.04 36.26 -8.87
CA ASP A 484 13.49 37.38 -8.08
C ASP A 484 13.36 36.98 -6.61
N LYS A 485 12.89 35.74 -6.36
CA LYS A 485 12.69 35.19 -5.01
C LYS A 485 13.15 33.74 -4.92
N VAL A 486 13.67 33.40 -3.75
CA VAL A 486 14.08 32.06 -3.36
C VAL A 486 13.35 31.68 -2.08
N TYR A 487 12.58 30.60 -2.15
CA TYR A 487 11.81 30.06 -1.03
C TYR A 487 12.49 28.81 -0.50
N VAL A 488 12.91 28.86 0.76
CA VAL A 488 13.70 27.81 1.40
C VAL A 488 12.84 27.09 2.42
N PHE A 489 12.61 25.81 2.15
CA PHE A 489 11.83 24.91 2.99
C PHE A 489 12.73 24.17 3.99
N GLY A 490 12.21 23.97 5.19
CA GLY A 490 12.86 23.23 6.25
C GLY A 490 12.77 21.72 6.14
N LYS A 491 13.41 21.03 7.09
CA LYS A 491 13.29 19.56 7.25
C LYS A 491 11.84 19.12 7.55
N SER A 492 11.05 19.98 8.19
CA SER A 492 9.63 19.75 8.47
C SER A 492 8.72 19.94 7.26
N GLY A 493 9.22 20.52 6.17
CA GLY A 493 8.42 20.89 5.00
C GLY A 493 7.74 22.26 5.13
N SER A 494 7.92 22.99 6.23
CA SER A 494 7.46 24.38 6.34
C SER A 494 8.40 25.32 5.59
N LEU A 495 7.85 26.41 5.05
CA LEU A 495 8.65 27.53 4.56
C LEU A 495 9.33 28.23 5.75
N GLU A 496 10.67 28.21 5.77
CA GLU A 496 11.47 28.79 6.86
C GLU A 496 12.06 30.15 6.47
N GLN A 497 12.42 30.33 5.19
CA GLN A 497 13.05 31.56 4.73
C GLN A 497 12.60 31.95 3.32
N VAL A 498 12.48 33.27 3.12
CA VAL A 498 12.30 33.90 1.81
C VAL A 498 13.44 34.91 1.63
N THR A 499 14.12 34.85 0.49
CA THR A 499 15.27 35.72 0.20
C THR A 499 15.32 36.05 -1.29
N ASP A 500 15.99 37.13 -1.65
CA ASP A 500 16.18 37.54 -3.03
C ASP A 500 17.35 36.79 -3.67
N GLY A 501 17.23 36.43 -4.94
CA GLY A 501 18.29 35.75 -5.69
C GLY A 501 19.62 36.52 -5.72
N PRO A 502 19.64 37.85 -5.99
CA PRO A 502 20.86 38.65 -5.95
C PRO A 502 21.60 38.59 -4.61
N ARG A 503 20.86 38.59 -3.49
CA ARG A 503 21.45 38.47 -2.15
C ARG A 503 22.14 37.12 -1.93
N LEU A 504 21.63 36.05 -2.54
CA LEU A 504 22.28 34.74 -2.49
C LEU A 504 23.54 34.67 -3.35
N GLN A 505 23.60 35.46 -4.42
CA GLN A 505 24.79 35.53 -5.29
C GLN A 505 26.00 36.08 -4.52
N GLU A 506 25.76 36.98 -3.56
CA GLU A 506 26.79 37.58 -2.69
C GLU A 506 27.27 36.63 -1.57
N MET A 507 26.59 35.52 -1.33
CA MET A 507 27.01 34.52 -0.34
C MET A 507 28.17 33.68 -0.86
N LEU A 508 29.01 33.20 0.06
CA LEU A 508 30.05 32.24 -0.29
C LEU A 508 29.39 30.97 -0.86
N PRO A 509 30.00 30.29 -1.86
CA PRO A 509 29.39 29.14 -2.51
C PRO A 509 28.92 28.06 -1.53
N ALA A 510 29.73 27.73 -0.52
CA ALA A 510 29.38 26.72 0.48
C ALA A 510 28.18 27.15 1.36
N GLU A 511 28.13 28.42 1.79
CA GLU A 511 26.99 28.96 2.55
C GLU A 511 25.70 28.93 1.73
N ARG A 512 25.80 29.30 0.45
CA ARG A 512 24.67 29.27 -0.47
C ARG A 512 24.15 27.85 -0.66
N ILE A 513 25.03 26.88 -0.90
CA ILE A 513 24.65 25.47 -1.05
C ILE A 513 23.93 24.97 0.20
N LEU A 514 24.46 25.26 1.40
CA LEU A 514 23.79 24.88 2.66
C LEU A 514 22.40 25.48 2.79
N LEU A 515 22.25 26.76 2.46
CA LEU A 515 20.94 27.38 2.52
C LEU A 515 19.98 26.71 1.52
N LEU A 516 20.40 26.54 0.28
CA LEU A 516 19.57 25.99 -0.79
C LEU A 516 19.21 24.51 -0.61
N VAL A 517 20.10 23.73 -0.02
CA VAL A 517 19.95 22.27 0.12
C VAL A 517 19.39 21.90 1.48
N CYS A 518 19.86 22.57 2.53
CA CYS A 518 19.61 22.19 3.92
C CYS A 518 18.67 23.13 4.66
N GLY A 519 18.47 24.36 4.18
CA GLY A 519 17.73 25.40 4.88
C GLY A 519 18.52 26.05 6.01
N ILE A 520 19.85 25.95 6.00
CA ILE A 520 20.71 26.41 7.10
C ILE A 520 21.49 27.66 6.68
N THR A 521 21.40 28.74 7.46
CA THR A 521 22.21 29.96 7.26
C THR A 521 23.55 29.86 7.99
N TRP A 522 24.67 29.93 7.26
CA TRP A 522 26.01 29.73 7.83
C TRP A 522 26.51 30.86 8.75
N ARG A 523 26.11 32.11 8.48
CA ARG A 523 26.61 33.31 9.19
C ARG A 523 26.30 33.36 10.69
N SER A 524 25.51 32.43 11.22
CA SER A 524 25.14 32.35 12.65
C SER A 524 25.72 31.12 13.36
N ILE A 525 26.69 30.43 12.76
CA ILE A 525 27.16 29.13 13.25
C ILE A 525 28.50 29.29 13.98
N ASP A 526 28.41 29.62 15.28
CA ASP A 526 29.51 29.45 16.24
C ASP A 526 29.30 28.19 17.12
N ASP A 527 28.20 27.47 16.88
CA ASP A 527 27.82 26.28 17.60
C ASP A 527 28.27 25.02 16.85
N VAL A 528 29.14 24.23 17.49
CA VAL A 528 29.67 22.96 17.00
C VAL A 528 28.55 21.97 16.59
N VAL A 529 27.40 22.01 17.26
CA VAL A 529 26.24 21.16 16.94
C VAL A 529 25.60 21.58 15.62
N VAL A 530 25.49 22.88 15.37
CA VAL A 530 24.89 23.40 14.14
C VAL A 530 25.83 23.17 12.95
N VAL A 531 27.15 23.33 13.12
CA VAL A 531 28.14 22.90 12.12
C VAL A 531 27.98 21.41 11.82
N GLY A 532 27.92 20.58 12.85
CA GLY A 532 27.78 19.14 12.71
C GLY A 532 26.57 18.74 11.86
N ARG A 533 25.41 19.36 12.11
CA ARG A 533 24.17 19.14 11.32
C ARG A 533 24.27 19.65 9.89
N ALA A 534 24.97 20.77 9.66
CA ALA A 534 25.19 21.29 8.32
C ALA A 534 26.04 20.33 7.48
N LEU A 535 27.13 19.81 8.06
CA LEU A 535 28.00 18.81 7.43
C LEU A 535 27.28 17.48 7.17
N GLU A 536 26.47 17.03 8.13
CA GLU A 536 25.62 15.85 7.97
C GLU A 536 24.68 16.01 6.76
N CYS A 537 23.93 17.11 6.72
CA CYS A 537 22.97 17.36 5.65
C CYS A 537 23.63 17.53 4.27
N ALA A 538 24.76 18.24 4.18
CA ALA A 538 25.49 18.37 2.91
C ALA A 538 26.04 17.01 2.43
N ASN A 539 26.51 16.14 3.33
CA ASN A 539 26.89 14.78 2.98
C ASN A 539 25.71 13.93 2.51
N GLU A 540 24.57 13.96 3.21
CA GLU A 540 23.35 13.26 2.79
C GLU A 540 22.85 13.74 1.42
N ALA A 541 23.08 15.00 1.09
CA ALA A 541 22.74 15.58 -0.21
C ALA A 541 23.77 15.26 -1.31
N ALA A 542 24.88 14.61 -0.97
CA ALA A 542 26.05 14.37 -1.82
C ALA A 542 26.72 15.66 -2.35
N GLU A 543 26.76 16.70 -1.52
CA GLU A 543 27.43 17.98 -1.79
C GLU A 543 28.85 18.00 -1.17
N TYR A 544 29.67 16.98 -1.50
CA TYR A 544 30.93 16.70 -0.80
C TYR A 544 31.94 17.87 -0.84
N GLN A 545 32.01 18.59 -1.95
CA GLN A 545 32.89 19.76 -2.06
C GLN A 545 32.49 20.86 -1.07
N ALA A 546 31.19 21.09 -0.89
CA ALA A 546 30.69 22.02 0.10
C ALA A 546 30.99 21.51 1.51
N THR A 547 30.73 20.22 1.80
CA THR A 547 31.06 19.61 3.10
C THR A 547 32.53 19.83 3.47
N VAL A 548 33.47 19.57 2.55
CA VAL A 548 34.91 19.77 2.78
C VAL A 548 35.20 21.24 3.10
N SER A 549 34.71 22.17 2.28
CA SER A 549 34.94 23.61 2.50
C SER A 549 34.43 24.09 3.85
N LEU A 550 33.30 23.56 4.31
CA LEU A 550 32.68 23.92 5.60
C LEU A 550 33.43 23.29 6.77
N ALA A 551 33.89 22.06 6.63
CA ALA A 551 34.65 21.37 7.66
C ALA A 551 36.04 22.00 7.85
N GLU A 552 36.72 22.39 6.76
CA GLU A 552 37.96 23.16 6.82
C GLU A 552 37.77 24.48 7.58
N ASP A 553 36.67 25.19 7.31
CA ASP A 553 36.33 26.42 8.01
C ASP A 553 36.09 26.18 9.51
N ALA A 554 35.30 25.15 9.85
CA ALA A 554 35.06 24.78 11.24
C ALA A 554 36.35 24.43 11.99
N VAL A 555 37.26 23.67 11.36
CA VAL A 555 38.57 23.34 11.93
C VAL A 555 39.43 24.59 12.12
N ARG A 556 39.45 25.52 11.15
CA ARG A 556 40.17 26.81 11.29
C ARG A 556 39.63 27.65 12.44
N ARG A 557 38.33 27.56 12.72
CA ARG A 557 37.66 28.25 13.82
C ARG A 557 37.71 27.48 15.15
N HIS A 558 38.47 26.37 15.20
CA HIS A 558 38.61 25.48 16.36
C HIS A 558 37.28 24.90 16.87
N LEU A 559 36.28 24.74 16.00
CA LEU A 559 35.05 24.02 16.28
C LEU A 559 35.29 22.53 16.07
N LEU A 560 35.84 21.86 17.09
CA LEU A 560 36.28 20.46 16.99
C LEU A 560 35.25 19.52 17.64
N SER A 561 34.85 18.48 16.90
CA SER A 561 34.10 17.35 17.45
C SER A 561 34.35 16.10 16.61
N SER A 562 34.19 14.92 17.23
CA SER A 562 34.24 13.63 16.51
C SER A 562 33.23 13.60 15.35
N TRP A 563 32.07 14.25 15.51
CA TRP A 563 31.02 14.36 14.51
C TRP A 563 31.43 15.19 13.28
N ILE A 564 32.13 16.32 13.48
CA ILE A 564 32.67 17.13 12.38
C ILE A 564 33.69 16.32 11.59
N TYR A 565 34.61 15.65 12.28
CA TYR A 565 35.63 14.82 11.63
C TYR A 565 35.05 13.60 10.91
N LEU A 566 33.97 13.00 11.44
CA LEU A 566 33.25 11.91 10.78
C LEU A 566 32.74 12.36 9.41
N HIS A 567 32.02 13.47 9.36
CA HIS A 567 31.46 13.97 8.10
C HIS A 567 32.51 14.54 7.16
N TYR A 568 33.59 15.12 7.69
CA TYR A 568 34.69 15.59 6.88
C TYR A 568 35.43 14.40 6.21
N GLY A 569 35.80 13.38 6.99
CA GLY A 569 36.43 12.17 6.48
C GLY A 569 35.56 11.45 5.46
N ALA A 570 34.23 11.37 5.69
CA ALA A 570 33.29 10.76 4.77
C ALA A 570 33.26 11.48 3.41
N ALA A 571 33.17 12.81 3.42
CA ALA A 571 33.15 13.62 2.19
C ALA A 571 34.45 13.43 1.37
N LEU A 572 35.60 13.45 2.04
CA LEU A 572 36.91 13.23 1.41
C LEU A 572 36.99 11.83 0.79
N ALA A 573 36.50 10.81 1.48
CA ALA A 573 36.49 9.43 0.98
C ALA A 573 35.62 9.28 -0.28
N GLU A 574 34.43 9.88 -0.29
CA GLU A 574 33.55 9.87 -1.47
C GLU A 574 34.16 10.60 -2.68
N MET A 575 34.97 11.63 -2.42
CA MET A 575 35.76 12.31 -3.44
C MET A 575 37.04 11.55 -3.87
N GLY A 576 37.33 10.40 -3.27
CA GLY A 576 38.54 9.61 -3.55
C GLY A 576 39.82 10.11 -2.87
N ARG A 577 39.72 11.10 -1.97
CA ARG A 577 40.85 11.65 -1.18
C ARG A 577 41.11 10.79 0.07
N LEU A 578 41.41 9.50 -0.14
CA LEU A 578 41.42 8.48 0.93
C LEU A 578 42.47 8.76 2.02
N SER A 579 43.67 9.21 1.66
CA SER A 579 44.74 9.50 2.64
C SER A 579 44.35 10.63 3.59
N GLU A 580 43.71 11.68 3.07
CA GLU A 580 43.22 12.80 3.88
C GLU A 580 42.03 12.36 4.74
N ALA A 581 41.13 11.54 4.19
CA ALA A 581 40.04 10.95 4.95
C ALA A 581 40.56 10.17 6.18
N GLN A 582 41.59 9.32 6.00
CA GLN A 582 42.20 8.57 7.10
C GLN A 582 42.75 9.47 8.21
N GLN A 583 43.38 10.59 7.85
CA GLN A 583 43.90 11.56 8.82
C GLN A 583 42.78 12.14 9.69
N TYR A 584 41.68 12.61 9.08
CA TYR A 584 40.58 13.20 9.82
C TYR A 584 39.76 12.16 10.60
N ILE A 585 39.61 10.94 10.08
CA ILE A 585 39.00 9.83 10.82
C ILE A 585 39.81 9.52 12.08
N LYS A 586 41.14 9.52 11.98
CA LYS A 586 42.02 9.34 13.14
C LYS A 586 41.82 10.46 14.17
N MET A 587 41.79 11.73 13.74
CA MET A 587 41.51 12.86 14.64
C MET A 587 40.14 12.73 15.34
N GLY A 588 39.11 12.26 14.62
CA GLY A 588 37.81 11.99 15.22
C GLY A 588 37.85 10.89 16.29
N LEU A 589 38.59 9.80 16.04
CA LEU A 589 38.78 8.70 17.00
C LEU A 589 39.67 9.10 18.18
N ASP A 590 40.64 10.00 17.97
CA ASP A 590 41.46 10.54 19.06
C ASP A 590 40.59 11.37 20.04
N LEU A 591 39.52 12.02 19.54
CA LEU A 591 38.52 12.70 20.38
C LEU A 591 37.52 11.73 21.02
N GLU A 592 37.07 10.71 20.29
CA GLU A 592 36.08 9.75 20.75
C GLU A 592 36.45 8.31 20.31
N PRO A 593 37.30 7.60 21.07
CA PRO A 593 37.90 6.33 20.65
C PRO A 593 36.88 5.21 20.38
N ASN A 594 35.71 5.28 21.04
CA ASN A 594 34.67 4.27 20.97
C ASN A 594 33.54 4.64 19.98
N ASN A 595 33.72 5.67 19.13
CA ASN A 595 32.70 6.07 18.18
C ASN A 595 32.52 5.01 17.07
N PRO A 596 31.37 4.30 17.01
CA PRO A 596 31.18 3.19 16.09
C PRO A 596 31.08 3.65 14.62
N ALA A 597 30.59 4.87 14.37
CA ALA A 597 30.47 5.41 13.02
C ALA A 597 31.84 5.73 12.42
N LEU A 598 32.74 6.34 13.20
CA LEU A 598 34.13 6.57 12.80
C LEU A 598 34.89 5.26 12.58
N ALA A 599 34.72 4.28 13.47
CA ALA A 599 35.33 2.96 13.30
C ALA A 599 34.83 2.22 12.04
N ALA A 600 33.54 2.34 11.72
CA ALA A 600 32.98 1.80 10.49
C ALA A 600 33.52 2.52 9.26
N LEU A 601 33.56 3.85 9.27
CA LEU A 601 34.11 4.65 8.19
C LEU A 601 35.58 4.33 7.93
N LYS A 602 36.39 4.18 8.99
CA LYS A 602 37.80 3.77 8.88
C LYS A 602 37.95 2.48 8.09
N ARG A 603 37.20 1.42 8.45
CA ARG A 603 37.23 0.13 7.75
C ARG A 603 36.84 0.27 6.28
N ASN A 604 35.83 1.07 5.98
CA ASN A 604 35.39 1.31 4.61
C ASN A 604 36.47 2.02 3.78
N VAL A 605 37.16 3.00 4.37
CA VAL A 605 38.25 3.72 3.70
C VAL A 605 39.49 2.83 3.51
N GLU A 606 39.80 1.94 4.46
CA GLU A 606 40.92 0.99 4.36
C GLU A 606 40.68 -0.13 3.31
N GLN A 607 39.43 -0.40 2.95
CA GLN A 607 39.07 -1.40 1.93
C GLN A 607 39.07 -0.86 0.50
N ARG A 608 39.09 0.46 0.32
CA ARG A 608 39.15 1.15 -0.97
C ARG A 608 40.57 1.51 -1.32
#